data_AF-A0A376RL66-F1
#
_entry.id   AF-A0A376RL66-F1
#
_cell.length_a   1.000
_cell.length_b   1.000
_cell.length_c   1.000
_cell.angle_alpha   90.00
_cell.angle_beta   90.00
_cell.angle_gamma   90.00
#
_symmetry.space_group_name_H-M   'P 1'
#
loop_
_entity.id
_entity.type
_entity.pdbx_description
1 polymer ?
#
loop_
_entity_poly.entity_id
_entity_poly.type
_entity_poly.pdbx_seq_one_letter_code
_entity_poly.pdbx_strand_id
1 'polypeptide(L)'
;MLHAVQKQNVEALCAWAQNLTLPSSNTTWFNFLASHDGIGLNPLRGLLPESEILELVEALQQEGALVNWKNNPDGTRSPYEINVTYMDALSRRESSDEERCARFILAPCDFVKFPRCASEYIQSILGSRNDYAGVEKLGYNRAINRKKYHSKEITEN
;
A
#
# COMPACT_ATOMS: atom_id res chain seq x y z
N MET A 1 -7.98 -1.44 -2.57
CA MET A 1 -7.74 -0.01 -2.89
C MET A 1 -6.56 0.16 -3.83
N LEU A 2 -5.33 -0.14 -3.40
CA LEU A 2 -4.14 -0.01 -4.26
C LEU A 2 -4.27 -0.68 -5.64
N HIS A 3 -4.69 -1.96 -5.67
CA HIS A 3 -4.97 -2.66 -6.93
C HIS A 3 -5.96 -1.91 -7.83
N ALA A 4 -7.08 -1.42 -7.26
CA ALA A 4 -8.09 -0.70 -8.02
C ALA A 4 -7.57 0.62 -8.62
N VAL A 5 -6.73 1.36 -7.88
CA VAL A 5 -6.10 2.58 -8.39
C VAL A 5 -5.11 2.25 -9.51
N GLN A 6 -4.28 1.22 -9.32
CA GLN A 6 -3.27 0.81 -10.31
C GLN A 6 -3.90 0.24 -11.58
N LYS A 7 -4.98 -0.54 -11.45
CA LYS A 7 -5.75 -1.08 -12.58
C LYS A 7 -6.73 -0.09 -13.18
N GLN A 8 -6.98 1.05 -12.52
CA GLN A 8 -8.07 1.97 -12.86
C GLN A 8 -9.44 1.27 -12.98
N ASN A 9 -9.65 0.22 -12.18
CA ASN A 9 -10.85 -0.61 -12.18
C ASN A 9 -11.25 -0.93 -10.73
N VAL A 10 -12.50 -0.62 -10.36
CA VAL A 10 -13.05 -0.83 -9.01
C VAL A 10 -13.88 -2.10 -8.85
N GLU A 11 -14.09 -2.90 -9.89
CA GLU A 11 -14.98 -4.08 -9.87
C GLU A 11 -14.64 -5.05 -8.73
N ALA A 12 -13.37 -5.45 -8.61
CA ALA A 12 -12.93 -6.35 -7.54
C ALA A 12 -13.08 -5.72 -6.15
N LEU A 13 -12.82 -4.41 -6.02
CA LEU A 13 -12.99 -3.68 -4.77
C LEU A 13 -14.47 -3.63 -4.36
N CYS A 14 -15.37 -3.35 -5.31
CA CYS A 14 -16.81 -3.32 -5.09
C CYS A 14 -17.35 -4.71 -4.73
N ALA A 15 -16.93 -5.76 -5.45
CA ALA A 15 -17.32 -7.13 -5.17
C ALA A 15 -16.89 -7.57 -3.76
N TRP A 16 -15.66 -7.26 -3.34
CA TRP A 16 -15.22 -7.49 -1.96
C TRP A 16 -16.06 -6.69 -0.95
N ALA A 17 -16.29 -5.41 -1.22
CA ALA A 17 -17.01 -4.52 -0.29
C ALA A 17 -18.46 -4.94 -0.06
N GLN A 18 -19.14 -5.50 -1.06
CA GLN A 18 -20.52 -6.00 -0.96
C GLN A 18 -20.65 -7.20 -0.01
N ASN A 19 -19.57 -7.94 0.23
CA ASN A 19 -19.55 -9.09 1.12
C ASN A 19 -19.19 -8.73 2.58
N LEU A 20 -19.00 -7.44 2.90
CA LEU A 20 -18.62 -7.01 4.23
C LEU A 20 -19.83 -6.99 5.17
N THR A 21 -19.77 -7.82 6.20
CA THR A 21 -20.74 -7.82 7.31
C THR A 21 -20.03 -7.60 8.64
N LEU A 22 -20.62 -6.80 9.52
CA LEU A 22 -20.12 -6.67 10.88
C LEU A 22 -20.59 -7.86 11.73
N PRO A 23 -19.73 -8.41 12.62
CA PRO A 23 -20.14 -9.47 13.53
C PRO A 23 -21.24 -9.05 14.51
N SER A 24 -21.32 -7.76 14.86
CA SER A 24 -22.36 -7.18 15.72
C SER A 24 -22.50 -5.66 15.53
N SER A 25 -23.56 -5.08 16.10
CA SER A 25 -23.77 -3.62 16.16
C SER A 25 -22.76 -2.87 17.05
N ASN A 26 -21.99 -3.58 17.87
CA ASN A 26 -21.00 -3.00 18.79
C ASN A 26 -19.57 -3.08 18.23
N THR A 27 -19.42 -3.52 16.98
CA THR A 27 -18.13 -3.68 16.32
C THR A 27 -18.07 -2.82 15.08
N THR A 28 -16.89 -2.36 14.73
CA THR A 28 -16.63 -1.61 13.51
C THR A 28 -15.31 -2.06 12.88
N TRP A 29 -15.11 -1.78 11.60
CA TRP A 29 -13.83 -2.05 10.95
C TRP A 29 -12.82 -0.95 11.27
N PHE A 30 -11.59 -1.36 11.54
CA PHE A 30 -10.45 -0.47 11.57
C PHE A 30 -9.81 -0.43 10.19
N ASN A 31 -9.81 0.74 9.58
CA ASN A 31 -9.45 0.95 8.19
C ASN A 31 -8.14 1.72 8.08
N PHE A 32 -7.20 1.22 7.30
CA PHE A 32 -5.98 1.94 6.97
C PHE A 32 -5.53 1.57 5.54
N LEU A 33 -4.83 2.50 4.91
CA LEU A 33 -4.27 2.31 3.56
C LEU A 33 -2.77 1.97 3.59
N ALA A 34 -2.09 2.34 4.66
CA ALA A 34 -0.68 2.08 4.87
C ALA A 34 -0.41 1.84 6.35
N SER A 35 0.68 1.14 6.64
CA SER A 35 1.17 0.95 8.00
C SER A 35 2.70 0.91 7.96
N HIS A 36 3.31 0.58 9.09
CA HIS A 36 4.75 0.34 9.17
C HIS A 36 5.19 -0.97 8.51
N ASP A 37 4.27 -1.89 8.22
CA ASP A 37 4.57 -3.14 7.52
C ASP A 37 4.44 -2.98 6.00
N GLY A 38 4.91 -3.99 5.27
CA GLY A 38 4.66 -4.04 3.83
C GLY A 38 3.21 -4.42 3.53
N ILE A 39 2.81 -4.20 2.29
CA ILE A 39 1.49 -4.54 1.78
C ILE A 39 1.42 -6.06 1.57
N GLY A 40 0.67 -6.74 2.43
CA GLY A 40 0.48 -8.19 2.35
C GLY A 40 -0.36 -8.58 1.13
N LEU A 41 0.08 -9.62 0.42
CA LEU A 41 -0.60 -10.11 -0.79
C LEU A 41 -1.56 -11.25 -0.53
N ASN A 42 -1.40 -11.96 0.60
CA ASN A 42 -2.23 -13.12 0.92
C ASN A 42 -3.75 -12.80 0.98
N PRO A 43 -4.19 -11.64 1.52
CA PRO A 43 -5.61 -11.30 1.52
C PRO A 43 -6.23 -11.10 0.12
N LEU A 44 -5.41 -10.89 -0.92
CA LEU A 44 -5.90 -10.79 -2.30
C LEU A 44 -6.14 -12.17 -2.94
N ARG A 45 -5.47 -13.22 -2.45
CA ARG A 45 -5.63 -14.57 -2.96
C ARG A 45 -7.02 -15.09 -2.62
N GLY A 46 -7.76 -15.51 -3.64
CA GLY A 46 -9.18 -15.85 -3.54
C GLY A 46 -10.13 -14.71 -3.87
N LEU A 47 -9.64 -13.46 -3.94
CA LEU A 47 -10.39 -12.31 -4.47
C LEU A 47 -9.98 -11.99 -5.92
N LEU A 48 -8.72 -12.22 -6.26
CA LEU A 48 -8.14 -11.93 -7.57
C LEU A 48 -7.44 -13.17 -8.15
N PRO A 49 -7.37 -13.30 -9.50
CA PRO A 49 -6.49 -14.26 -10.15
C PRO A 49 -5.03 -14.03 -9.76
N GLU A 50 -4.23 -15.09 -9.60
CA GLU A 50 -2.80 -14.95 -9.23
C GLU A 50 -2.04 -14.16 -10.30
N SER A 51 -2.40 -14.25 -11.59
CA SER A 51 -1.78 -13.46 -12.65
C SER A 51 -1.92 -11.95 -12.42
N GLU A 52 -3.07 -11.47 -11.96
CA GLU A 52 -3.27 -10.05 -11.65
C GLU A 52 -2.47 -9.59 -10.43
N ILE A 53 -2.30 -10.47 -9.44
CA ILE A 53 -1.45 -10.20 -8.28
C ILE A 53 0.00 -10.07 -8.73
N LEU A 54 0.47 -10.97 -9.59
CA LEU A 54 1.84 -10.93 -10.13
C LEU A 54 2.08 -9.70 -11.00
N GLU A 55 1.13 -9.31 -11.85
CA GLU A 55 1.21 -8.07 -12.64
C GLU A 55 1.31 -6.82 -11.74
N LEU A 56 0.53 -6.77 -10.65
CA LEU A 56 0.61 -5.67 -9.68
C LEU A 56 1.99 -5.62 -9.01
N VAL A 57 2.51 -6.78 -8.61
CA VAL A 57 3.84 -6.91 -7.99
C VAL A 57 4.93 -6.44 -8.94
N GLU A 58 4.90 -6.90 -10.19
CA GLU A 58 5.87 -6.53 -11.22
C GLU A 58 5.83 -5.04 -11.51
N ALA A 59 4.63 -4.47 -11.71
CA ALA A 59 4.47 -3.05 -11.95
C ALA A 59 5.04 -2.21 -10.79
N LEU A 60 4.69 -2.53 -9.54
CA LEU A 60 5.20 -1.79 -8.38
C LEU A 60 6.72 -1.97 -8.20
N GLN A 61 7.26 -3.15 -8.52
CA GLN A 61 8.69 -3.40 -8.47
C GLN A 61 9.46 -2.59 -9.52
N GLN A 62 8.91 -2.45 -10.73
CA GLN A 62 9.49 -1.57 -11.77
C GLN A 62 9.53 -0.10 -11.31
N GLU A 63 8.54 0.33 -10.54
CA GLU A 63 8.49 1.68 -9.95
C GLU A 63 9.35 1.84 -8.67
N GLY A 64 10.03 0.77 -8.23
CA GLY A 64 11.01 0.80 -7.14
C GLY A 64 10.57 0.19 -5.82
N ALA A 65 9.42 -0.51 -5.79
CA ALA A 65 9.03 -1.29 -4.61
C ALA A 65 9.95 -2.49 -4.38
N LEU A 66 10.15 -2.86 -3.12
CA LEU A 66 10.94 -4.03 -2.72
C LEU A 66 10.01 -5.18 -2.31
N VAL A 67 10.20 -6.36 -2.91
CA VAL A 67 9.28 -7.49 -2.73
C VAL A 67 9.93 -8.58 -1.88
N ASN A 68 9.22 -9.05 -0.87
CA ASN A 68 9.60 -10.24 -0.12
C ASN A 68 8.94 -11.48 -0.75
N TRP A 69 9.76 -12.50 -0.97
CA TRP A 69 9.40 -13.73 -1.66
C TRP A 69 9.47 -14.92 -0.72
N LYS A 70 8.56 -15.87 -0.91
CA LYS A 70 8.57 -17.17 -0.26
C LYS A 70 8.97 -18.23 -1.29
N ASN A 71 9.86 -19.15 -0.90
CA ASN A 71 10.15 -20.35 -1.68
C ASN A 71 9.06 -21.39 -1.42
N ASN A 72 8.56 -21.99 -2.49
CA ASN A 72 7.56 -23.03 -2.44
C ASN A 72 8.21 -24.43 -2.50
N PRO A 73 7.55 -25.49 -2.00
CA PRO A 73 8.09 -26.85 -2.04
C PRO A 73 8.36 -27.39 -3.45
N ASP A 74 7.68 -26.84 -4.47
CA ASP A 74 7.85 -27.19 -5.88
C ASP A 74 9.03 -26.46 -6.57
N GLY A 75 9.82 -25.69 -5.82
CA GLY A 75 10.96 -24.92 -6.31
C GLY A 75 10.58 -23.56 -6.91
N THR A 76 9.30 -23.22 -6.98
CA THR A 76 8.85 -21.88 -7.42
C THR A 76 8.97 -20.85 -6.28
N ARG A 77 8.75 -19.58 -6.62
CA ARG A 77 8.68 -18.49 -5.63
C ARG A 77 7.39 -17.73 -5.77
N SER A 78 6.79 -17.36 -4.64
CA SER A 78 5.59 -16.52 -4.59
C SER A 78 5.87 -15.24 -3.81
N PRO A 79 5.46 -14.07 -4.31
CA PRO A 79 5.56 -12.84 -3.55
C PRO A 79 4.52 -12.90 -2.41
N TYR A 80 4.88 -12.39 -1.23
CA TYR A 80 3.95 -12.34 -0.10
C TYR A 80 3.79 -10.93 0.49
N GLU A 81 4.75 -10.03 0.26
CA GLU A 81 4.73 -8.67 0.80
C GLU A 81 5.45 -7.69 -0.14
N ILE A 82 4.81 -6.55 -0.41
CA ILE A 82 5.38 -5.43 -1.18
C ILE A 82 5.75 -4.30 -0.20
N ASN A 83 6.99 -3.85 -0.23
CA ASN A 83 7.51 -2.78 0.63
C ASN A 83 7.72 -1.53 -0.21
N VAL A 84 6.94 -0.49 0.08
CA VAL A 84 6.89 0.78 -0.66
C VAL A 84 6.13 1.80 0.21
N THR A 85 6.40 3.10 0.08
CA THR A 85 5.52 4.12 0.68
C THR A 85 4.19 4.17 -0.08
N TYR A 86 3.10 4.55 0.59
CA TYR A 86 1.80 4.59 -0.11
C TYR A 86 1.77 5.63 -1.23
N MET A 87 2.50 6.74 -1.06
CA MET A 87 2.63 7.78 -2.10
C MET A 87 3.28 7.23 -3.38
N ASP A 88 4.40 6.51 -3.23
CA ASP A 88 5.08 5.88 -4.36
C ASP A 88 4.31 4.68 -4.89
N ALA A 89 3.57 3.96 -4.05
CA ALA A 89 2.72 2.86 -4.49
C ALA A 89 1.58 3.30 -5.42
N LEU A 90 1.10 4.53 -5.30
CA LEU A 90 -0.02 5.03 -6.11
C LEU A 90 0.40 5.67 -7.44
N SER A 91 1.69 5.92 -7.63
CA SER A 91 2.20 6.80 -8.70
C SER A 91 3.37 6.17 -9.43
N ARG A 92 3.62 6.60 -10.66
CA ARG A 92 4.85 6.19 -11.37
C ARG A 92 6.06 6.87 -10.74
N ARG A 93 7.24 6.29 -10.85
CA ARG A 93 8.50 6.84 -10.33
C ARG A 93 8.81 8.24 -10.87
N GLU A 94 8.48 8.49 -12.13
CA GLU A 94 8.68 9.78 -12.80
C GLU A 94 7.52 10.78 -12.59
N SER A 95 6.46 10.41 -11.86
CA SER A 95 5.36 11.34 -11.60
C SER A 95 5.82 12.56 -10.79
N SER A 96 5.28 13.73 -11.15
CA SER A 96 5.49 14.98 -10.41
C SER A 96 4.83 14.92 -9.04
N ASP A 97 5.22 15.83 -8.14
CA ASP A 97 4.61 15.89 -6.81
C ASP A 97 3.12 16.28 -6.89
N GLU A 98 2.70 17.09 -7.86
CA GLU A 98 1.29 17.40 -8.09
C GLU A 98 0.49 16.17 -8.49
N GLU A 99 1.00 15.34 -9.41
CA GLU A 99 0.34 14.10 -9.83
C GLU A 99 0.21 13.11 -8.67
N ARG A 100 1.26 13.01 -7.84
CA ARG A 100 1.28 12.16 -6.65
C ARG A 100 0.26 12.62 -5.63
N CYS A 101 0.24 13.91 -5.31
CA CYS A 101 -0.73 14.51 -4.42
C CYS A 101 -2.15 14.28 -4.91
N ALA A 102 -2.42 14.47 -6.21
CA ALA A 102 -3.75 14.22 -6.78
C ALA A 102 -4.18 12.75 -6.60
N ARG A 103 -3.31 11.79 -6.91
CA ARG A 103 -3.58 10.36 -6.72
C ARG A 103 -3.76 9.97 -5.25
N PHE A 104 -2.96 10.58 -4.38
CA PHE A 104 -3.02 10.36 -2.95
C PHE A 104 -4.29 10.94 -2.33
N ILE A 105 -4.86 12.04 -2.83
CA ILE A 105 -6.15 12.57 -2.35
C ILE A 105 -7.33 11.73 -2.86
N LEU A 106 -7.24 11.19 -4.08
CA LEU A 106 -8.31 10.36 -4.65
C LEU A 106 -8.50 9.04 -3.89
N ALA A 107 -7.41 8.35 -3.51
CA ALA A 107 -7.51 7.02 -2.90
C ALA A 107 -8.21 6.95 -1.50
N PRO A 108 -8.07 7.96 -0.61
CA PRO A 108 -8.77 8.04 0.67
C PRO A 108 -10.24 8.48 0.56
N CYS A 109 -10.63 9.26 -0.45
CA CYS A 109 -11.99 9.85 -0.53
C CYS A 109 -13.11 8.79 -0.58
N ASP A 110 -12.86 7.61 -1.12
CA ASP A 110 -13.82 6.50 -1.14
C ASP A 110 -13.84 5.69 0.17
N PHE A 111 -12.81 5.80 1.01
CA PHE A 111 -12.68 5.05 2.26
C PHE A 111 -13.56 5.59 3.39
N VAL A 112 -13.97 6.86 3.31
CA VAL A 112 -14.73 7.60 4.34
C VAL A 112 -16.21 7.19 4.41
N LYS A 113 -16.73 6.48 3.40
CA LYS A 113 -18.17 6.15 3.31
C LYS A 113 -18.58 4.86 4.02
N PHE A 114 -17.65 4.16 4.65
CA PHE A 114 -17.97 2.96 5.40
C PHE A 114 -18.09 3.25 6.91
N PRO A 115 -18.98 2.58 7.66
CA PRO A 115 -19.14 2.78 9.11
C PRO A 115 -17.90 2.29 9.87
N ARG A 116 -16.90 3.17 10.08
CA ARG A 116 -15.51 2.79 10.41
C ARG A 116 -14.72 3.85 11.18
N CYS A 117 -13.69 3.40 11.90
CA CYS A 117 -12.59 4.25 12.37
C CYS A 117 -11.48 4.23 11.30
N ALA A 118 -11.22 5.38 10.68
CA ALA A 118 -10.13 5.54 9.72
C ALA A 118 -8.83 5.88 10.46
N SER A 119 -7.73 5.24 10.05
CA SER A 119 -6.39 5.54 10.53
C SER A 119 -5.49 5.89 9.36
N GLU A 120 -4.78 6.99 9.55
CA GLU A 120 -3.77 7.49 8.63
C GLU A 120 -2.39 7.18 9.17
N TYR A 121 -1.50 6.77 8.27
CA TYR A 121 -0.11 6.51 8.61
C TYR A 121 0.71 7.79 8.46
N ILE A 122 1.54 8.11 9.45
CA ILE A 122 2.29 9.38 9.47
C ILE A 122 3.17 9.60 8.24
N GLN A 123 3.76 8.53 7.67
CA GLN A 123 4.55 8.64 6.45
C GLN A 123 3.69 9.06 5.25
N SER A 124 2.44 8.61 5.22
CA SER A 124 1.48 9.01 4.19
C SER A 124 1.09 10.47 4.34
N ILE A 125 0.88 10.94 5.58
CA ILE A 125 0.55 12.35 5.88
C ILE A 125 1.73 13.27 5.50
N LEU A 126 2.96 12.86 5.80
CA LEU A 126 4.17 13.62 5.48
C LEU A 126 4.57 13.55 4.01
N GLY A 127 3.82 12.84 3.16
CA GLY A 127 4.15 12.67 1.74
C GLY A 127 5.46 11.91 1.50
N SER A 128 5.87 11.05 2.44
CA SER A 128 7.17 10.40 2.40
C SER A 128 7.39 9.56 1.15
N ARG A 129 8.58 9.70 0.57
CA ARG A 129 9.09 8.89 -0.54
C ARG A 129 9.83 7.66 -0.01
N ASN A 130 10.04 6.67 -0.88
CA ASN A 130 10.82 5.47 -0.58
C ASN A 130 12.20 5.80 0.01
N ASP A 131 12.47 5.32 1.23
CA ASP A 131 13.72 5.52 1.94
C ASP A 131 14.74 4.41 1.62
N TYR A 132 15.31 4.45 0.41
CA TYR A 132 16.32 3.48 -0.01
C TYR A 132 17.59 3.52 0.86
N ALA A 133 17.98 4.69 1.36
CA ALA A 133 19.10 4.83 2.27
C ALA A 133 18.82 4.14 3.62
N GLY A 134 17.59 4.25 4.11
CA GLY A 134 17.12 3.50 5.28
C GLY A 134 17.18 1.98 5.07
N VAL A 135 16.82 1.49 3.89
CA VAL A 135 16.94 0.07 3.53
C VAL A 135 18.40 -0.38 3.54
N GLU A 136 19.29 0.36 2.87
CA GLU A 136 20.72 0.03 2.82
C GLU A 136 21.34 -0.02 4.22
N LYS A 137 21.02 0.96 5.07
CA LYS A 137 21.52 1.04 6.44
C LYS A 137 21.03 -0.08 7.35
N LEU A 138 19.76 -0.48 7.20
CA LEU A 138 19.11 -1.41 8.14
C LEU A 138 19.07 -2.85 7.64
N GLY A 139 19.29 -3.09 6.35
CA GLY A 139 19.36 -4.42 5.74
C GLY A 139 18.01 -5.13 5.61
N TYR A 140 16.87 -4.42 5.71
CA TYR A 140 15.54 -5.03 5.54
C TYR A 140 14.58 -4.14 4.75
N ASN A 141 13.74 -4.76 3.90
CA ASN A 141 12.90 -4.06 2.93
C ASN A 141 11.85 -3.13 3.56
N ARG A 142 11.25 -3.49 4.70
CA ARG A 142 10.25 -2.64 5.40
C ARG A 142 10.80 -1.27 5.82
N ALA A 143 12.12 -1.09 5.89
CA ALA A 143 12.74 0.19 6.22
C ALA A 143 12.37 1.29 5.20
N ILE A 144 12.05 0.90 3.96
CA ILE A 144 11.71 1.82 2.86
C ILE A 144 10.52 2.75 3.19
N ASN A 145 9.61 2.31 4.07
CA ASN A 145 8.42 3.06 4.49
C ASN A 145 8.48 3.42 5.99
N ARG A 146 9.68 3.62 6.54
CA ARG A 146 9.89 3.90 7.98
C ARG A 146 10.83 5.07 8.23
N LYS A 147 11.00 5.97 7.25
CA LYS A 147 11.90 7.13 7.33
C LYS A 147 11.74 7.88 8.64
N LYS A 148 12.85 8.17 9.31
CA LYS A 148 12.86 9.00 10.51
C LYS A 148 13.14 10.43 10.09
N TYR A 149 12.31 11.34 10.57
CA TYR A 149 12.45 12.77 10.35
C TYR A 149 12.84 13.43 11.66
N HIS A 150 13.77 14.38 11.60
CA HIS A 150 13.99 15.31 12.69
C HIS A 150 12.81 16.28 12.78
N SER A 151 12.46 16.71 13.99
CA SER A 151 11.31 17.60 14.20
C SER A 151 11.41 18.87 13.36
N LYS A 152 12.62 19.42 13.19
CA LYS A 152 12.88 20.60 12.37
C LYS A 152 12.44 20.44 10.92
N GLU A 153 12.64 19.26 10.33
CA GLU A 153 12.22 18.95 8.95
C GLU A 153 10.70 18.93 8.77
N ILE A 154 9.94 18.83 9.86
CA ILE A 154 8.47 18.80 9.86
C ILE A 154 7.88 20.17 10.19
N THR A 155 8.54 20.94 11.06
CA THR A 155 8.00 22.20 11.60
C THR A 155 8.40 23.45 10.82
N GLU A 156 9.44 23.38 10.00
CA GLU A 156 9.89 24.50 9.17
C GLU A 156 9.19 24.42 7.80
N ASN A 157 8.07 25.16 7.67
CA ASN A 157 7.42 25.59 6.43
C ASN A 157 7.31 27.12 6.44
#